data_AF-A0A1B6EWU0-F1
#
_entry.id   AF-A0A1B6EWU0-F1
#
_cell.length_a   1.000
_cell.length_b   1.000
_cell.length_c   1.000
_cell.angle_alpha   90.00
_cell.angle_beta   90.00
_cell.angle_gamma   90.00
#
_symmetry.space_group_name_H-M   'P 1'
#
loop_
_entity.id
_entity.type
_entity.pdbx_description
1 polymer ?
#
loop_
_entity_poly.entity_id
_entity_poly.type
_entity_poly.pdbx_seq_one_letter_code
_entity_poly.pdbx_strand_id
1 'polypeptide(L)'
;QLHQDPDFGLQTSRKSKSKKSYSCSRTTHNELEKNRRAHLRLCLEKLKDMVPLGPESPKHTTLGLLTKAKKFIKNLEEKERKIAQEKEQLSRENRALLKKLEQLSFRNSIT
;
A
#
# COMPACT_ATOMS: atom_id res chain seq x y z
N GLN A 1 46.32 3.41 22.79
CA GLN A 1 45.40 2.91 23.83
C GLN A 1 44.29 3.94 24.02
N LEU A 2 43.07 3.46 24.25
CA LEU A 2 41.80 4.12 23.93
C LEU A 2 41.46 5.38 24.74
N HIS A 3 40.66 6.20 24.07
CA HIS A 3 40.14 7.52 24.39
C HIS A 3 38.97 7.46 25.40
N GLN A 4 38.74 8.56 26.11
CA GLN A 4 37.68 8.76 27.12
C GLN A 4 36.25 8.59 26.56
N ASP A 5 35.38 7.94 27.35
CA ASP A 5 33.92 8.10 27.27
C ASP A 5 33.41 8.74 28.59
N PRO A 6 32.55 9.77 28.55
CA PRO A 6 31.94 10.34 29.75
C PRO A 6 30.69 9.58 30.19
N ASP A 7 30.59 9.42 31.51
CA ASP A 7 29.46 8.90 32.27
C ASP A 7 28.18 9.73 32.04
N PHE A 8 27.19 9.14 31.35
CA PHE A 8 25.84 9.69 31.27
C PHE A 8 25.03 9.24 32.50
N GLY A 9 25.25 9.95 33.60
CA GLY A 9 24.39 9.90 34.77
C GLY A 9 22.94 10.22 34.38
N LEU A 10 22.07 9.21 34.52
CA LEU A 10 20.61 9.38 34.55
C LEU A 10 20.24 10.16 35.84
N GLN A 11 20.32 11.49 35.77
CA GLN A 11 19.82 12.36 36.83
C GLN A 11 18.29 12.24 36.93
N THR A 12 17.88 11.51 37.96
CA THR A 12 16.90 11.90 38.98
C THR A 12 15.64 12.64 38.53
N SER A 13 14.49 11.99 38.70
CA SER A 13 13.31 12.67 39.27
C SER A 13 12.38 11.64 39.90
N ARG A 14 12.68 11.24 41.14
CA ARG A 14 11.66 10.72 42.06
C ARG A 14 10.81 11.91 42.50
N LYS A 15 9.81 12.28 41.70
CA LYS A 15 8.82 13.27 42.13
C LYS A 15 7.59 12.57 42.67
N SER A 16 7.44 12.68 43.98
CA SER A 16 6.27 12.35 44.80
C SER A 16 4.95 12.49 44.03
N LYS A 17 4.37 11.35 43.62
CA LYS A 17 3.08 11.35 42.92
C LYS A 17 1.96 11.60 43.93
N SER A 18 1.62 12.88 44.07
CA SER A 18 0.31 13.29 44.55
C SER A 18 -0.76 12.55 43.71
N LYS A 19 -1.70 11.90 44.38
CA LYS A 19 -2.75 11.05 43.78
C LYS A 19 -3.65 11.78 42.74
N LYS A 20 -3.48 13.10 42.58
CA LYS A 20 -4.15 13.96 41.57
C LYS A 20 -3.49 13.94 40.17
N SER A 21 -2.23 13.53 40.03
CA SER A 21 -1.51 13.52 38.73
C SER A 21 -1.93 12.37 37.81
N TYR A 22 -2.38 11.24 38.36
CA TYR A 22 -2.81 10.08 37.58
C TYR A 22 -4.07 10.32 36.73
N SER A 23 -5.02 11.16 37.19
CA SER A 23 -6.24 11.42 36.42
C SER A 23 -5.96 12.26 35.17
N CYS A 24 -5.10 13.28 35.29
CA CYS A 24 -4.66 14.12 34.16
C CYS A 24 -3.86 13.32 33.12
N SER A 25 -2.97 12.43 33.58
CA SER A 25 -2.23 11.53 32.67
C SER A 25 -3.16 10.56 31.92
N ARG A 26 -4.18 10.03 32.60
CA ARG A 26 -5.18 9.14 31.99
C ARG A 26 -6.06 9.87 30.97
N THR A 27 -6.47 11.11 31.24
CA THR A 27 -7.25 11.92 30.29
C THR A 27 -6.43 12.25 29.04
N THR A 28 -5.17 12.67 29.19
CA THR A 28 -4.29 12.93 28.04
C THR A 28 -4.07 11.68 27.20
N HIS A 29 -3.84 10.52 27.84
CA HIS A 29 -3.72 9.24 27.14
C HIS A 29 -4.98 8.90 26.33
N ASN A 30 -6.18 9.08 26.92
CA ASN A 30 -7.44 8.79 26.24
C ASN A 30 -7.68 9.69 25.03
N GLU A 31 -7.36 10.98 25.13
CA GLU A 31 -7.48 11.91 23.99
C GLU A 31 -6.52 11.53 22.86
N LEU A 32 -5.28 11.16 23.18
CA LEU A 32 -4.32 10.67 22.17
C LEU A 32 -4.83 9.39 21.49
N GLU A 33 -5.35 8.42 22.25
CA GLU A 33 -5.89 7.18 21.67
C GLU A 33 -7.16 7.44 20.84
N LYS A 34 -8.00 8.39 21.26
CA LYS A 34 -9.18 8.81 20.49
C LYS A 34 -8.78 9.42 19.16
N ASN A 35 -7.80 10.32 19.15
CA ASN A 35 -7.25 10.90 17.93
C ASN A 35 -6.63 9.83 17.03
N ARG A 36 -5.82 8.92 17.59
CA ARG A 36 -5.22 7.80 16.86
C ARG A 36 -6.29 6.91 16.21
N ARG A 37 -7.38 6.59 16.92
CA ARG A 37 -8.51 5.81 16.40
C ARG A 37 -9.28 6.58 15.32
N ALA A 38 -9.43 7.89 15.43
CA ALA A 38 -10.05 8.70 14.38
C ALA A 38 -9.22 8.66 13.09
N HIS A 39 -7.90 8.82 13.20
CA HIS A 39 -6.98 8.69 12.06
C HIS A 39 -7.06 7.30 11.42
N LEU A 40 -7.06 6.23 12.23
CA LEU A 40 -7.18 4.86 11.71
C LEU A 40 -8.48 4.66 10.91
N ARG A 41 -9.61 5.17 11.39
CA ARG A 41 -10.90 5.08 10.68
C ARG A 41 -10.82 5.79 9.33
N LEU A 42 -10.21 6.98 9.28
CA LEU A 42 -10.01 7.71 8.02
C LEU A 42 -9.18 6.91 7.01
N CYS A 43 -8.09 6.28 7.46
CA CYS A 43 -7.27 5.43 6.59
C CYS A 43 -8.06 4.22 6.07
N LEU A 44 -8.89 3.60 6.91
CA LEU A 44 -9.71 2.45 6.51
C LEU A 44 -10.81 2.83 5.51
N GLU A 45 -11.42 4.01 5.65
CA GLU A 45 -12.42 4.48 4.68
C GLU A 45 -11.77 4.76 3.32
N LYS A 46 -10.61 5.43 3.29
CA LYS A 46 -9.84 5.60 2.04
C LYS A 46 -9.49 4.27 1.38
N LEU A 47 -9.12 3.26 2.18
CA LEU A 47 -8.83 1.92 1.65
C LEU A 47 -10.07 1.27 1.05
N LYS A 48 -11.23 1.48 1.65
CA LYS A 48 -12.51 0.94 1.17
C LYS A 48 -12.88 1.45 -0.22
N ASP A 49 -12.57 2.71 -0.53
CA ASP A 49 -12.82 3.31 -1.84
C ASP A 49 -11.95 2.70 -2.96
N MET A 50 -10.75 2.22 -2.62
CA MET A 50 -9.82 1.62 -3.58
C MET A 50 -10.05 0.13 -3.82
N VAL A 51 -10.67 -0.57 -2.86
CA VAL A 51 -10.86 -2.02 -2.92
C VAL A 51 -12.27 -2.32 -3.44
N PRO A 52 -12.44 -3.20 -4.45
CA PRO A 52 -13.75 -3.59 -4.94
C PRO A 52 -14.45 -4.51 -3.92
N LEU A 53 -15.24 -3.92 -3.02
CA LEU A 53 -15.83 -4.63 -1.88
C LEU A 53 -17.24 -5.18 -2.12
N GLY A 54 -17.93 -4.69 -3.16
CA GLY A 54 -19.32 -5.02 -3.49
C GLY A 54 -20.34 -4.28 -2.60
N PRO A 55 -21.57 -4.01 -3.08
CA PRO A 55 -22.60 -3.30 -2.32
C PRO A 55 -23.19 -4.14 -1.16
N GLU A 56 -23.09 -5.47 -1.23
CA GLU A 56 -23.78 -6.41 -0.33
C GLU A 56 -22.89 -6.92 0.82
N SER A 57 -22.37 -6.04 1.66
CA SER A 57 -21.99 -6.49 3.00
C SER A 57 -22.52 -5.52 4.07
N PRO A 58 -23.51 -5.94 4.87
CA PRO A 58 -24.11 -5.06 5.88
C PRO A 58 -23.10 -4.66 6.96
N LYS A 59 -21.92 -5.30 7.03
CA LYS A 59 -20.79 -4.92 7.89
C LYS A 59 -19.45 -5.28 7.23
N HIS A 60 -18.82 -4.31 6.57
CA HIS A 60 -17.41 -4.43 6.20
C HIS A 60 -16.55 -4.52 7.46
N THR A 61 -15.99 -5.69 7.75
CA THR A 61 -15.07 -5.87 8.89
C THR A 61 -13.66 -5.41 8.50
N THR A 62 -12.89 -4.88 9.46
CA THR A 62 -11.49 -4.49 9.23
C THR A 62 -10.66 -5.65 8.68
N LEU A 63 -10.84 -6.86 9.24
CA LEU A 63 -10.14 -8.05 8.75
C LEU A 63 -10.53 -8.41 7.32
N GLY A 64 -11.82 -8.36 7.00
CA GLY A 64 -12.34 -8.63 5.66
C GLY A 64 -11.78 -7.63 4.63
N LEU A 65 -11.74 -6.34 4.99
CA LEU A 65 -11.15 -5.29 4.18
C LEU A 65 -9.67 -5.55 3.89
N LEU A 66 -8.86 -5.80 4.92
CA LEU A 66 -7.42 -6.07 4.77
C LEU A 66 -7.15 -7.32 3.94
N THR A 67 -7.95 -8.37 4.14
CA THR A 67 -7.84 -9.63 3.38
C THR A 67 -8.16 -9.41 1.90
N LYS A 68 -9.25 -8.69 1.59
CA LYS A 68 -9.63 -8.36 0.20
C LYS A 68 -8.61 -7.42 -0.44
N ALA A 69 -8.09 -6.42 0.29
CA ALA A 69 -7.04 -5.52 -0.21
C ALA A 69 -5.78 -6.29 -0.63
N LYS A 70 -5.30 -7.19 0.23
CA LYS A 70 -4.15 -8.06 -0.09
C LYS A 70 -4.38 -8.88 -1.37
N LYS A 71 -5.57 -9.48 -1.50
CA LYS A 71 -5.94 -10.23 -2.71
C LYS A 71 -6.04 -9.33 -3.94
N PHE A 72 -6.57 -8.13 -3.78
CA PHE A 72 -6.75 -7.18 -4.87
C PHE A 72 -5.41 -6.74 -5.47
N ILE A 73 -4.41 -6.43 -4.63
CA ILE A 73 -3.04 -6.16 -5.09
C ILE A 73 -2.51 -7.32 -5.93
N LYS A 74 -2.64 -8.57 -5.45
CA LYS A 74 -2.17 -9.75 -6.20
C LYS A 74 -2.86 -9.94 -7.55
N ASN A 75 -4.17 -9.67 -7.61
CA ASN A 75 -4.91 -9.72 -8.86
C ASN A 75 -4.46 -8.62 -9.83
N LEU A 76 -4.21 -7.39 -9.34
CA LEU A 76 -3.70 -6.30 -10.17
C LEU A 76 -2.32 -6.64 -10.75
N GLU A 77 -1.40 -7.12 -9.92
CA GLU A 77 -0.06 -7.58 -10.37
C GLU A 77 -0.17 -8.66 -11.45
N GLU A 78 -1.11 -9.61 -11.32
CA GLU A 78 -1.31 -10.66 -12.31
C GLU A 78 -1.91 -10.14 -13.62
N LYS A 79 -2.89 -9.25 -13.54
CA LYS A 79 -3.48 -8.60 -14.72
C LYS A 79 -2.43 -7.79 -15.48
N GLU A 80 -1.61 -7.02 -14.78
CA GLU A 80 -0.52 -6.26 -15.38
C GLU A 80 0.45 -7.18 -16.14
N ARG A 81 0.85 -8.30 -15.54
CA ARG A 81 1.70 -9.31 -16.22
C ARG A 81 1.04 -9.86 -17.49
N LYS A 82 -0.24 -10.22 -17.44
CA LYS A 82 -0.97 -10.75 -18.62
C LYS A 82 -1.06 -9.72 -19.74
N ILE A 83 -1.41 -8.48 -19.40
CA ILE A 83 -1.50 -7.38 -20.38
C ILE A 83 -0.13 -7.10 -21.00
N ALA A 84 0.94 -7.13 -20.21
CA ALA A 84 2.30 -6.95 -20.73
C ALA A 84 2.68 -8.06 -21.73
N GLN A 85 2.37 -9.31 -21.42
CA GLN A 85 2.60 -10.45 -22.32
C GLN A 85 1.79 -10.34 -23.61
N GLU A 86 0.51 -10.00 -23.51
CA GLU A 86 -0.37 -9.82 -24.68
C GLU A 86 0.13 -8.68 -25.57
N LYS A 87 0.51 -7.54 -24.98
CA LYS A 87 1.10 -6.42 -25.71
C LYS A 87 2.38 -6.83 -26.45
N GLU A 88 3.24 -7.62 -25.82
CA GLU A 88 4.46 -8.12 -26.45
C GLU A 88 4.14 -9.05 -27.63
N GLN A 89 3.19 -9.97 -27.46
CA GLN A 89 2.76 -10.89 -28.51
C GLN A 89 2.21 -10.11 -29.72
N LEU A 90 1.28 -9.19 -29.49
CA LEU A 90 0.72 -8.34 -30.55
C LEU A 90 1.80 -7.50 -31.24
N SER A 91 2.79 -7.01 -30.50
CA SER A 91 3.93 -6.28 -31.08
C SER A 91 4.81 -7.17 -31.96
N ARG A 92 5.03 -8.44 -31.60
CA ARG A 92 5.75 -9.42 -32.42
C ARG A 92 4.96 -9.74 -33.71
N GLU A 93 3.66 -9.97 -33.58
CA GLU A 93 2.78 -10.26 -34.72
C GLU A 93 2.71 -9.08 -35.70
N ASN A 94 2.50 -7.86 -35.19
CA ASN A 94 2.47 -6.67 -36.03
C ASN A 94 3.79 -6.49 -36.80
N ARG A 95 4.94 -6.68 -36.14
CA ARG A 95 6.25 -6.64 -36.81
C ARG A 95 6.38 -7.72 -37.90
N ALA A 96 5.90 -8.93 -37.66
CA ALA A 96 5.94 -10.01 -38.65
C ALA A 96 5.06 -9.70 -39.87
N LEU A 97 3.85 -9.17 -39.63
CA LEU A 97 2.92 -8.78 -40.69
C LEU A 97 3.48 -7.62 -41.53
N LEU A 98 4.06 -6.59 -40.91
CA LEU A 98 4.70 -5.49 -41.63
C LEU A 98 5.84 -5.97 -42.54
N LYS A 99 6.71 -6.86 -42.06
CA LYS A 99 7.75 -7.48 -42.90
C LYS A 99 7.17 -8.24 -44.09
N LYS A 100 6.08 -8.98 -43.87
CA LYS A 100 5.41 -9.72 -44.95
C LYS A 100 4.80 -8.78 -45.98
N LEU A 101 4.19 -7.68 -45.54
CA LEU A 101 3.67 -6.65 -46.45
C LEU A 101 4.78 -6.02 -47.27
N GLU A 102 5.91 -5.66 -46.65
CA GLU A 102 7.08 -5.10 -47.33
C GLU A 102 7.64 -6.05 -48.40
N GLN A 103 7.76 -7.34 -48.08
CA GLN A 103 8.20 -8.36 -49.03
C GLN A 103 7.26 -8.50 -50.22
N LEU A 104 5.94 -8.47 -49.98
CA LEU A 104 4.94 -8.56 -51.03
C LEU A 104 4.93 -7.30 -51.90
N SER A 105 5.04 -6.11 -51.31
CA SER A 105 5.13 -4.86 -52.07
C SER A 105 6.40 -4.81 -52.90
N PHE A 106 7.53 -5.27 -52.36
CA PHE A 106 8.78 -5.36 -53.09
C PHE A 106 8.64 -6.31 -54.29
N ARG A 107 8.12 -7.52 -54.07
CA ARG A 107 7.88 -8.48 -55.16
C ARG A 107 6.98 -7.92 -56.26
N ASN A 108 5.90 -7.25 -55.90
CA ASN A 108 4.96 -6.64 -56.85
C ASN A 108 5.55 -5.42 -57.59
N SER A 109 6.63 -4.82 -57.10
CA SER A 109 7.32 -3.70 -57.77
C SER A 109 8.36 -4.16 -58.80
N ILE A 110 8.76 -5.43 -58.76
CA ILE A 110 9.81 -6.00 -59.63
C ILE A 110 9.21 -6.90 -60.73
N THR A 111 7.93 -7.25 -60.60
CA THR A 111 7.15 -8.01 -61.59
C THR A 111 6.30 -7.05 -62.40
#